data_AF-A0A2M9LWH6-F1
#
_entry.id   AF-A0A2M9LWH6-F1
#
_cell.length_a   1.000
_cell.length_b   1.000
_cell.length_c   1.000
_cell.angle_alpha   90.00
_cell.angle_beta   90.00
_cell.angle_gamma   90.00
#
_symmetry.space_group_name_H-M   'P 1'
#
loop_
_entity.id
_entity.type
_entity.pdbx_description
1 polymer ?
#
loop_
_entity_poly.entity_id
_entity_poly.type
_entity_poly.pdbx_seq_one_letter_code
_entity_poly.pdbx_strand_id
1 'polypeptide(L)'
;MEANGPVAKVLEVQVTARDARPCGKCQVMMLDDFPEKGACPVGGGHKAYGYLFGFAAGAPTPTAETNWFFCDKCYSLFLNRFAEKGICPAGGGHEASGPNLLVPFNGVDDHVHQTNWRFCDRCYALFFNGSGGGVCPAGGAHLVKYSFDYVIDHWTDEPQDSMDNEELKLWLLVNGIRTENGLPQVEIDVRLVAAARAHSQDLANNPDRAGQSGLWRQVWNGFPGHVGSDGSTPPDRIERAVGSPGGENVYVGWFSGNVTPPSPQDALNWWVGEPSHKANILNPSHRHTGLGIAYGDGVSPDGVQLTYFYFTQDFMDA
;
A
#
# COMPACT_ATOMS: atom_id res chain seq x y z
N MET A 1 50.59 22.75 -3.80
CA MET A 1 49.51 22.09 -4.58
C MET A 1 49.68 20.61 -4.29
N GLU A 2 48.86 19.92 -3.51
CA GLU A 2 47.56 20.20 -2.90
C GLU A 2 47.49 19.47 -1.55
N ALA A 3 46.64 19.96 -0.65
CA ALA A 3 46.47 19.44 0.70
C ALA A 3 45.41 18.33 0.70
N ASN A 4 45.75 17.15 1.23
CA ASN A 4 44.76 16.15 1.64
C ASN A 4 44.51 16.30 3.15
N GLY A 5 43.56 17.18 3.48
CA GLY A 5 42.91 17.22 4.79
C GLY A 5 41.80 16.15 4.90
N PRO A 6 41.33 15.86 6.13
CA PRO A 6 40.50 14.69 6.42
C PRO A 6 39.06 14.94 5.97
N VAL A 7 38.51 14.07 5.13
CA VAL A 7 37.07 14.07 4.88
C VAL A 7 36.39 13.29 6.01
N ALA A 8 35.43 13.97 6.63
CA ALA A 8 34.87 13.69 7.93
C ALA A 8 34.11 12.37 8.02
N LYS A 9 34.20 11.80 9.23
CA LYS A 9 33.37 10.75 9.81
C LYS A 9 31.88 11.15 9.75
N VAL A 10 31.09 10.56 8.85
CA VAL A 10 29.65 10.40 9.03
C VAL A 10 29.26 9.07 8.40
N LEU A 11 29.05 8.06 9.23
CA LEU A 11 28.14 6.93 9.04
C LEU A 11 28.14 6.18 10.38
N GLU A 12 27.82 6.90 11.46
CA GLU A 12 27.14 6.26 12.59
C GLU A 12 25.65 6.35 12.25
N VAL A 13 25.20 5.51 11.31
CA VAL A 13 23.78 5.21 11.20
C VAL A 13 23.50 4.31 12.39
N GLN A 14 23.02 4.89 13.48
CA GLN A 14 22.32 4.13 14.51
C GLN A 14 21.00 3.67 13.87
N VAL A 15 21.08 2.64 13.03
CA VAL A 15 19.92 1.93 12.49
C VAL A 15 19.28 1.23 13.68
N THR A 16 18.29 1.87 14.29
CA THR A 16 17.23 1.13 14.95
C THR A 16 16.03 1.11 14.02
N ALA A 17 16.23 0.58 12.80
CA ALA A 17 15.13 0.15 11.95
C ALA A 17 14.47 -1.03 12.66
N ARG A 18 13.24 -0.80 13.12
CA ARG A 18 12.27 -1.88 13.31
C ARG A 18 11.44 -1.87 12.02
N ASP A 19 11.05 -3.01 11.45
CA ASP A 19 10.36 -3.06 10.16
C ASP A 19 8.94 -2.50 10.30
N ALA A 20 8.81 -1.17 10.23
CA ALA A 20 7.55 -0.49 10.36
C ALA A 20 6.85 -0.47 9.01
N ARG A 21 5.62 -1.01 8.97
CA ARG A 21 4.82 -1.14 7.75
C ARG A 21 3.37 -0.73 8.05
N PRO A 22 2.63 -0.18 7.08
CA PRO A 22 1.21 0.01 7.28
C PRO A 22 0.46 -1.31 7.28
N CYS A 23 -0.68 -1.35 7.96
CA CYS A 23 -1.56 -2.52 7.99
C CYS A 23 -2.65 -2.43 6.91
N GLY A 24 -2.82 -3.42 6.05
CA GLY A 24 -3.76 -3.37 4.91
C GLY A 24 -5.22 -3.32 5.33
N LYS A 25 -5.50 -3.75 6.57
CA LYS A 25 -6.84 -3.83 7.14
C LYS A 25 -7.28 -2.52 7.79
N CYS A 26 -6.39 -1.88 8.55
CA CYS A 26 -6.73 -0.73 9.40
C CYS A 26 -5.90 0.52 9.11
N GLN A 27 -4.98 0.44 8.16
CA GLN A 27 -4.15 1.53 7.61
C GLN A 27 -3.20 2.21 8.62
N VAL A 28 -3.12 1.71 9.86
CA VAL A 28 -2.18 2.22 10.87
C VAL A 28 -0.75 1.75 10.58
N MET A 29 0.23 2.59 10.90
CA MET A 29 1.64 2.21 10.96
C MET A 29 1.85 1.19 12.09
N MET A 30 2.46 0.04 11.80
CA MET A 30 2.68 -1.02 12.79
C MET A 30 4.07 -1.67 12.64
N LEU A 31 4.53 -2.33 13.71
CA LEU A 31 5.75 -3.15 13.68
C LEU A 31 5.47 -4.53 13.10
N ASP A 32 6.24 -4.91 12.08
CA ASP A 32 6.10 -6.20 11.40
C ASP A 32 7.10 -7.27 11.87
N ASP A 33 8.08 -6.92 12.72
CA ASP A 33 9.15 -7.84 13.17
C ASP A 33 8.66 -8.99 14.06
N PHE A 34 7.45 -8.89 14.61
CA PHE A 34 6.93 -9.82 15.62
C PHE A 34 5.92 -10.81 15.01
N PRO A 35 6.07 -12.14 15.24
CA PRO A 35 5.13 -13.15 14.75
C PRO A 35 3.68 -12.94 15.18
N GLU A 36 3.46 -12.34 16.35
CA GLU A 36 2.13 -12.09 16.92
C GLU A 36 1.38 -10.95 16.20
N LYS A 37 2.11 -10.09 15.49
CA LYS A 37 1.62 -8.96 14.67
C LYS A 37 0.68 -7.98 15.39
N GLY A 38 0.54 -8.04 16.71
CA GLY A 38 -0.26 -7.12 17.53
C GLY A 38 -1.79 -7.15 17.26
N ALA A 39 -2.60 -6.68 18.21
CA ALA A 39 -4.05 -6.64 18.04
C ALA A 39 -4.51 -5.68 16.92
N CYS A 40 -5.26 -6.17 15.94
CA CYS A 40 -5.88 -5.37 14.88
C CYS A 40 -7.39 -5.15 15.13
N PRO A 41 -7.96 -3.96 14.88
CA PRO A 41 -9.40 -3.70 15.06
C PRO A 41 -10.31 -4.52 14.14
N VAL A 42 -9.78 -5.05 13.03
CA VAL A 42 -10.50 -5.95 12.10
C VAL A 42 -10.47 -7.41 12.58
N GLY A 43 -9.77 -7.69 13.68
CA GLY A 43 -9.57 -9.03 14.23
C GLY A 43 -8.20 -9.63 13.89
N GLY A 44 -7.69 -10.47 14.80
CA GLY A 44 -6.38 -11.11 14.70
C GLY A 44 -5.20 -10.13 14.71
N GLY A 45 -4.06 -10.59 14.18
CA GLY A 45 -2.82 -9.82 14.00
C GLY A 45 -2.93 -8.73 12.92
N HIS A 46 -2.09 -7.70 12.92
CA HIS A 46 -1.96 -6.81 11.76
C HIS A 46 -1.48 -7.57 10.50
N LYS A 47 -1.75 -7.01 9.32
CA LYS A 47 -1.30 -7.56 8.03
C LYS A 47 -0.52 -6.46 7.30
N ALA A 48 0.80 -6.59 7.25
CA ALA A 48 1.67 -5.66 6.54
C ALA A 48 1.24 -5.46 5.08
N TYR A 49 1.39 -4.24 4.58
CA TYR A 49 1.35 -3.89 3.17
C TYR A 49 2.27 -2.68 2.92
N GLY A 50 2.51 -2.33 1.67
CA GLY A 50 3.20 -1.09 1.32
C GLY A 50 4.69 -1.09 1.65
N TYR A 51 5.24 0.10 1.87
CA TYR A 51 6.66 0.32 2.10
C TYR A 51 7.10 -0.09 3.52
N LEU A 52 8.42 -0.19 3.67
CA LEU A 52 9.09 -0.16 4.95
C LEU A 52 9.46 1.29 5.30
N PHE A 53 9.14 1.69 6.53
CA PHE A 53 9.31 3.05 7.00
C PHE A 53 10.37 3.16 8.09
N GLY A 54 11.18 4.20 8.00
CA GLY A 54 12.19 4.55 8.99
C GLY A 54 11.71 5.64 9.93
N PHE A 55 12.06 5.51 11.22
CA PHE A 55 11.84 6.57 12.20
C PHE A 55 13.13 6.86 12.97
N ALA A 56 13.52 8.13 12.99
CA ALA A 56 14.61 8.58 13.83
C ALA A 56 14.11 8.80 15.27
N ALA A 57 14.94 8.46 16.26
CA ALA A 57 14.74 8.92 17.63
C ALA A 57 15.40 10.30 17.80
N GLY A 58 14.75 11.22 18.53
CA GLY A 58 15.35 12.52 18.77
C GLY A 58 14.47 13.56 19.44
N ALA A 59 14.97 14.79 19.48
CA ALA A 59 14.30 15.96 20.04
C ALA A 59 13.38 16.64 19.01
N PRO A 60 12.29 17.31 19.44
CA PRO A 60 11.37 17.97 18.53
C PRO A 60 12.07 19.04 17.68
N THR A 61 11.66 19.16 16.42
CA THR A 61 12.14 20.19 15.48
C THR A 61 10.94 21.00 14.94
N PRO A 62 11.16 22.15 14.27
CA PRO A 62 10.06 22.91 13.66
C PRO A 62 9.27 22.15 12.58
N THR A 63 9.82 21.05 12.06
CA THR A 63 9.25 20.25 10.97
C THR A 63 9.06 18.77 11.33
N ALA A 64 9.24 18.40 12.61
CA ALA A 64 9.01 17.04 13.07
C ALA A 64 8.40 17.01 14.48
N GLU A 65 7.37 16.19 14.63
CA GLU A 65 6.69 15.99 15.90
C GLU A 65 7.36 14.86 16.69
N THR A 66 7.39 15.01 18.01
CA THR A 66 7.91 13.99 18.96
C THR A 66 6.78 13.43 19.83
N ASN A 67 7.11 12.52 20.73
CA ASN A 67 6.21 11.69 21.56
C ASN A 67 5.49 10.60 20.77
N TRP A 68 6.09 10.13 19.69
CA TRP A 68 5.59 8.97 18.95
C TRP A 68 6.23 7.69 19.49
N PHE A 69 5.41 6.69 19.78
CA PHE A 69 5.86 5.40 20.31
C PHE A 69 5.08 4.27 19.68
N PHE A 70 5.70 3.10 19.57
CA PHE A 70 4.95 1.88 19.27
C PHE A 70 4.26 1.37 20.53
N CYS A 71 3.03 0.90 20.37
CA CYS A 71 2.25 0.33 21.46
C CYS A 71 2.68 -1.11 21.75
N ASP A 72 2.93 -1.48 23.01
CA ASP A 72 3.37 -2.83 23.39
C ASP A 72 2.32 -3.93 23.13
N LYS A 73 1.03 -3.55 23.10
CA LYS A 73 -0.08 -4.49 22.96
C LYS A 73 -0.55 -4.69 21.53
N CYS A 74 -0.58 -3.60 20.75
CA CYS A 74 -1.10 -3.61 19.38
C CYS A 74 -0.06 -3.32 18.32
N TYR A 75 1.17 -2.99 18.71
CA TYR A 75 2.29 -2.69 17.80
C TYR A 75 2.07 -1.51 16.86
N SER A 76 0.97 -0.77 16.99
CA SER A 76 0.72 0.43 16.20
C SER A 76 1.50 1.63 16.74
N LEU A 77 2.01 2.48 15.84
CA LEU A 77 2.61 3.75 16.18
C LEU A 77 1.52 4.73 16.62
N PHE A 78 1.69 5.34 17.80
CA PHE A 78 0.71 6.26 18.37
C PHE A 78 1.38 7.47 19.03
N LEU A 79 0.63 8.56 19.12
CA LEU A 79 1.08 9.80 19.74
C LEU A 79 0.78 9.77 21.24
N ASN A 80 1.84 9.69 22.05
CA ASN A 80 1.79 9.54 23.51
C ASN A 80 1.96 10.88 24.26
N ARG A 81 1.43 11.98 23.72
CA ARG A 81 1.50 13.31 24.38
C ARG A 81 0.27 13.65 25.23
N PHE A 82 -0.80 12.87 25.10
CA PHE A 82 -2.09 13.08 25.77
C PHE A 82 -2.33 12.03 26.86
N ALA A 83 -2.97 12.41 27.96
CA ALA A 83 -3.17 11.54 29.11
C ALA A 83 -4.12 10.36 28.81
N GLU A 84 -5.04 10.55 27.87
CA GLU A 84 -6.09 9.62 27.48
C GLU A 84 -5.55 8.44 26.66
N LYS A 85 -4.39 8.61 26.01
CA LYS A 85 -3.68 7.58 25.22
C LYS A 85 -4.51 6.87 24.13
N GLY A 86 -5.62 7.46 23.70
CA GLY A 86 -6.45 6.97 22.59
C GLY A 86 -7.12 5.62 22.86
N ILE A 87 -7.89 5.13 21.90
CA ILE A 87 -8.50 3.79 21.94
C ILE A 87 -7.58 2.75 21.28
N CYS A 88 -7.12 1.78 22.07
CA CYS A 88 -6.32 0.65 21.60
C CYS A 88 -7.20 -0.57 21.26
N PRO A 89 -6.98 -1.26 20.13
CA PRO A 89 -7.72 -2.47 19.77
C PRO A 89 -7.51 -3.65 20.74
N ALA A 90 -6.42 -3.65 21.52
CA ALA A 90 -6.19 -4.62 22.59
C ALA A 90 -6.95 -4.29 23.89
N GLY A 91 -7.71 -3.19 23.91
CA GLY A 91 -8.42 -2.69 25.08
C GLY A 91 -7.68 -1.58 25.83
N GLY A 92 -8.46 -0.63 26.36
CA GLY A 92 -7.95 0.55 27.07
C GLY A 92 -7.15 1.50 26.16
N GLY A 93 -6.23 2.26 26.77
CA GLY A 93 -5.32 3.14 26.05
C GLY A 93 -4.06 2.45 25.53
N HIS A 94 -3.35 3.11 24.62
CA HIS A 94 -2.05 2.66 24.12
C HIS A 94 -0.97 2.65 25.22
N GLU A 95 0.03 1.79 25.06
CA GLU A 95 1.11 1.59 26.03
C GLU A 95 2.46 1.75 25.35
N ALA A 96 3.17 2.84 25.64
CA ALA A 96 4.40 3.19 24.96
C ALA A 96 5.52 2.17 25.27
N SER A 97 6.17 1.69 24.21
CA SER A 97 7.32 0.80 24.27
C SER A 97 8.40 1.29 23.29
N GLY A 98 9.67 1.16 23.70
CA GLY A 98 10.81 1.59 22.89
C GLY A 98 11.09 3.11 22.90
N PRO A 99 11.85 3.60 21.90
CA PRO A 99 12.30 4.99 21.88
C PRO A 99 11.19 5.97 21.52
N ASN A 100 11.36 7.22 21.95
CA ASN A 100 10.56 8.35 21.48
C ASN A 100 10.98 8.72 20.06
N LEU A 101 10.06 8.58 19.12
CA LEU A 101 10.28 8.76 17.69
C LEU A 101 9.91 10.17 17.24
N LEU A 102 10.61 10.61 16.19
CA LEU A 102 10.32 11.81 15.43
C LEU A 102 9.56 11.44 14.17
N VAL A 103 8.45 12.14 13.93
CA VAL A 103 7.64 11.99 12.71
C VAL A 103 7.61 13.34 11.99
N PRO A 104 8.31 13.47 10.85
CA PRO A 104 8.32 14.70 10.06
C PRO A 104 6.93 15.04 9.49
N PHE A 105 6.70 16.32 9.19
CA PHE A 105 5.45 16.80 8.60
C PHE A 105 5.68 17.96 7.62
N ASN A 106 4.67 18.22 6.78
CA ASN A 106 4.66 19.26 5.74
C ASN A 106 5.81 19.13 4.72
N GLY A 107 6.18 17.89 4.37
CA GLY A 107 7.13 17.60 3.29
C GLY A 107 6.47 17.47 1.93
N VAL A 108 7.26 16.98 0.97
CA VAL A 108 6.80 16.63 -0.38
C VAL A 108 6.81 15.12 -0.55
N ASP A 109 5.94 14.63 -1.43
CA ASP A 109 5.90 13.23 -1.82
C ASP A 109 6.94 12.96 -2.90
N ASP A 110 7.81 11.98 -2.72
CA ASP A 110 8.80 11.59 -3.72
C ASP A 110 9.20 10.10 -3.57
N HIS A 111 10.20 9.69 -4.34
CA HIS A 111 10.69 8.32 -4.35
C HIS A 111 11.23 7.79 -3.01
N VAL A 112 11.52 8.62 -2.00
CA VAL A 112 12.00 8.21 -0.67
C VAL A 112 11.20 8.81 0.50
N HIS A 113 10.19 9.65 0.21
CA HIS A 113 9.32 10.27 1.20
C HIS A 113 7.84 10.04 0.85
N GLN A 114 7.05 9.55 1.80
CA GLN A 114 5.61 9.35 1.60
C GLN A 114 4.80 10.32 2.46
N THR A 115 3.95 11.11 1.82
CA THR A 115 2.99 12.03 2.47
C THR A 115 1.66 11.35 2.78
N ASN A 116 0.62 12.11 3.18
CA ASN A 116 -0.73 11.62 3.49
C ASN A 116 -0.84 10.70 4.70
N TRP A 117 0.18 10.69 5.56
CA TRP A 117 0.10 10.10 6.88
C TRP A 117 -0.58 11.08 7.83
N ARG A 118 -1.53 10.58 8.61
CA ARG A 118 -2.39 11.38 9.47
C ARG A 118 -2.46 10.80 10.87
N PHE A 119 -2.57 11.68 11.85
CA PHE A 119 -2.91 11.35 13.21
C PHE A 119 -4.42 11.21 13.34
N CYS A 120 -4.90 10.14 14.00
CA CYS A 120 -6.31 9.97 14.30
C CYS A 120 -6.67 10.48 15.70
N ASP A 121 -7.62 11.40 15.82
CA ASP A 121 -7.97 12.02 17.11
C ASP A 121 -8.71 11.11 18.10
N ARG A 122 -9.08 9.89 17.69
CA ARG A 122 -9.84 8.95 18.53
C ARG A 122 -9.00 7.78 19.01
N CYS A 123 -8.22 7.17 18.12
CA CYS A 123 -7.31 6.09 18.49
C CYS A 123 -5.88 6.57 18.76
N TYR A 124 -5.53 7.79 18.38
CA TYR A 124 -4.18 8.36 18.47
C TYR A 124 -3.10 7.68 17.62
N ALA A 125 -3.50 6.73 16.78
CA ALA A 125 -2.59 6.07 15.85
C ALA A 125 -2.24 6.97 14.66
N LEU A 126 -1.03 6.78 14.14
CA LEU A 126 -0.64 7.27 12.81
C LEU A 126 -1.22 6.31 11.77
N PHE A 127 -1.98 6.83 10.82
CA PHE A 127 -2.61 6.05 9.76
C PHE A 127 -2.41 6.69 8.39
N PHE A 128 -2.35 5.85 7.36
CA PHE A 128 -2.25 6.31 5.99
C PHE A 128 -3.63 6.65 5.42
N ASN A 129 -3.80 7.89 4.96
CA ASN A 129 -5.06 8.39 4.42
C ASN A 129 -5.11 8.42 2.88
N GLY A 130 -4.07 7.93 2.20
CA GLY A 130 -4.02 7.88 0.73
C GLY A 130 -4.80 6.73 0.08
N SER A 131 -5.28 5.76 0.85
CA SER A 131 -5.91 4.51 0.35
C SER A 131 -7.27 4.21 1.02
N GLY A 132 -8.05 5.25 1.36
CA GLY A 132 -9.36 5.09 1.99
C GLY A 132 -9.33 4.98 3.53
N GLY A 133 -8.16 5.18 4.15
CA GLY A 133 -8.02 5.47 5.58
C GLY A 133 -8.22 4.31 6.56
N GLY A 134 -8.90 3.22 6.17
CA GLY A 134 -9.01 1.99 6.97
C GLY A 134 -9.93 2.07 8.18
N VAL A 135 -9.95 0.98 8.97
CA VAL A 135 -10.84 0.80 10.13
C VAL A 135 -10.23 1.34 11.44
N CYS A 136 -10.97 2.18 12.14
CA CYS A 136 -10.60 2.71 13.45
C CYS A 136 -11.16 1.82 14.59
N PRO A 137 -10.39 1.52 15.65
CA PRO A 137 -10.90 0.78 16.83
C PRO A 137 -11.98 1.55 17.61
N ALA A 138 -12.09 2.86 17.41
CA ALA A 138 -13.16 3.68 17.96
C ALA A 138 -14.49 3.53 17.18
N GLY A 139 -14.53 2.69 16.14
CA GLY A 139 -15.66 2.48 15.23
C GLY A 139 -15.67 3.47 14.06
N GLY A 140 -15.96 3.01 12.85
CA GLY A 140 -15.96 3.83 11.62
C GLY A 140 -14.56 4.20 11.11
N ALA A 141 -14.48 5.23 10.28
CA ALA A 141 -13.24 5.73 9.68
C ALA A 141 -12.38 6.56 10.67
N HIS A 142 -11.08 6.66 10.44
CA HIS A 142 -10.21 7.55 11.23
C HIS A 142 -10.56 9.03 11.02
N LEU A 143 -10.27 9.88 12.02
CA LEU A 143 -10.61 11.31 12.01
C LEU A 143 -9.35 12.17 12.05
N VAL A 144 -9.28 13.20 11.20
CA VAL A 144 -8.08 14.02 10.96
C VAL A 144 -8.19 15.47 11.47
N LYS A 145 -8.96 15.71 12.54
CA LYS A 145 -9.32 17.06 13.02
C LYS A 145 -8.11 17.85 13.53
N TYR A 146 -7.16 17.21 14.19
CA TYR A 146 -5.96 17.86 14.75
C TYR A 146 -4.65 17.28 14.21
N SER A 147 -4.70 16.77 12.98
CA SER A 147 -3.56 16.13 12.31
C SER A 147 -2.74 17.12 11.49
N PHE A 148 -1.41 16.94 11.48
CA PHE A 148 -0.57 17.44 10.38
C PHE A 148 -0.72 16.55 9.13
N ASP A 149 -0.08 16.95 8.03
CA ASP A 149 0.29 16.03 6.96
C ASP A 149 1.69 15.49 7.25
N TYR A 150 1.77 14.29 7.80
CA TYR A 150 3.06 13.69 8.11
C TYR A 150 3.68 13.15 6.83
N VAL A 151 5.00 13.30 6.75
CA VAL A 151 5.85 12.76 5.70
C VAL A 151 6.79 11.77 6.36
N ILE A 152 6.86 10.55 5.84
CA ILE A 152 7.68 9.50 6.42
C ILE A 152 8.66 9.00 5.38
N ASP A 153 9.92 8.95 5.78
CA ASP A 153 11.00 8.38 5.01
C ASP A 153 10.73 6.88 4.80
N HIS A 154 10.81 6.47 3.55
CA HIS A 154 10.79 5.07 3.14
C HIS A 154 12.02 4.79 2.29
N TRP A 155 12.44 3.53 2.27
CA TRP A 155 13.64 3.14 1.52
C TRP A 155 13.27 2.53 0.17
N THR A 156 13.95 3.00 -0.87
CA THR A 156 13.87 2.52 -2.26
C THR A 156 14.70 1.26 -2.53
N ASP A 157 15.62 0.93 -1.63
CA ASP A 157 16.73 0.01 -1.96
C ASP A 157 16.42 -1.48 -1.71
N GLU A 158 15.17 -1.84 -1.42
CA GLU A 158 14.74 -3.25 -1.44
C GLU A 158 13.54 -3.42 -2.38
N PRO A 159 13.78 -3.71 -3.68
CA PRO A 159 12.73 -3.98 -4.67
C PRO A 159 11.84 -5.19 -4.34
N GLN A 160 12.20 -5.99 -3.33
CA GLN A 160 11.60 -7.28 -3.00
C GLN A 160 10.70 -7.25 -1.76
N ASP A 161 10.74 -6.15 -1.00
CA ASP A 161 10.04 -6.06 0.29
C ASP A 161 8.74 -5.25 0.23
N SER A 162 8.49 -4.48 -0.82
CA SER A 162 7.26 -3.69 -0.98
C SER A 162 6.11 -4.46 -1.65
N MET A 163 6.44 -5.55 -2.36
CA MET A 163 5.53 -6.45 -3.05
C MET A 163 5.46 -7.79 -2.33
N ASP A 164 4.32 -8.46 -2.37
CA ASP A 164 4.27 -9.85 -1.94
C ASP A 164 4.88 -10.78 -3.01
N ASN A 165 5.04 -12.06 -2.67
CA ASN A 165 5.64 -13.03 -3.58
C ASN A 165 4.88 -13.19 -4.91
N GLU A 166 3.57 -12.92 -4.95
CA GLU A 166 2.76 -13.06 -6.17
C GLU A 166 2.90 -11.81 -7.05
N GLU A 167 2.94 -10.62 -6.45
CA GLU A 167 3.22 -9.36 -7.15
C GLU A 167 4.65 -9.35 -7.71
N LEU A 168 5.65 -9.84 -6.96
CA LEU A 168 7.02 -9.97 -7.44
C LEU A 168 7.12 -10.94 -8.63
N LYS A 169 6.44 -12.09 -8.57
CA LYS A 169 6.35 -13.00 -9.72
C LYS A 169 5.72 -12.30 -10.92
N LEU A 170 4.64 -11.56 -10.72
CA LEU A 170 3.96 -10.85 -11.80
C LEU A 170 4.85 -9.78 -12.44
N TRP A 171 5.59 -9.02 -11.64
CA TRP A 171 6.57 -8.05 -12.12
C TRP A 171 7.67 -8.71 -12.96
N LEU A 172 8.28 -9.80 -12.45
CA LEU A 172 9.30 -10.56 -13.18
C LEU A 172 8.78 -11.08 -14.52
N LEU A 173 7.54 -11.56 -14.55
CA LEU A 173 6.86 -12.03 -15.75
C LEU A 173 6.63 -10.91 -16.78
N VAL A 174 6.11 -9.76 -16.34
CA VAL A 174 5.91 -8.59 -17.21
C VAL A 174 7.24 -8.08 -17.77
N ASN A 175 8.27 -7.96 -16.94
CA ASN A 175 9.60 -7.53 -17.39
C ASN A 175 10.29 -8.56 -18.28
N GLY A 176 10.01 -9.85 -18.10
CA GLY A 176 10.42 -10.90 -19.04
C GLY A 176 9.88 -10.64 -20.44
N ILE A 177 8.56 -10.42 -20.56
CA ILE A 177 7.90 -10.10 -21.84
C ILE A 177 8.45 -8.79 -22.45
N ARG A 178 8.67 -7.75 -21.65
CA ARG A 178 9.26 -6.49 -22.14
C ARG A 178 10.67 -6.71 -22.68
N THR A 179 11.51 -7.44 -21.95
CA THR A 179 12.90 -7.75 -22.35
C THR A 179 12.94 -8.59 -23.63
N GLU A 180 12.08 -9.60 -23.76
CA GLU A 180 11.95 -10.42 -24.98
C GLU A 180 11.56 -9.58 -26.21
N ASN A 181 10.86 -8.46 -26.00
CA ASN A 181 10.46 -7.52 -27.05
C ASN A 181 11.43 -6.33 -27.20
N GLY A 182 12.62 -6.40 -26.58
CA GLY A 182 13.67 -5.38 -26.71
C GLY A 182 13.36 -4.06 -26.00
N LEU A 183 12.43 -4.06 -25.05
CA LEU A 183 12.06 -2.89 -24.26
C LEU A 183 12.80 -2.85 -22.92
N PRO A 184 13.07 -1.65 -22.38
CA PRO A 184 13.59 -1.54 -21.02
C PRO A 184 12.58 -2.09 -20.02
N GLN A 185 13.10 -2.69 -18.96
CA GLN A 185 12.31 -3.09 -17.81
C GLN A 185 11.64 -1.87 -17.19
N VAL A 186 10.43 -2.05 -16.69
CA VAL A 186 9.79 -1.08 -15.83
C VAL A 186 10.24 -1.30 -14.40
N GLU A 187 10.62 -0.22 -13.74
CA GLU A 187 10.99 -0.21 -12.33
C GLU A 187 9.73 -0.16 -11.46
N ILE A 188 9.81 -0.62 -10.22
CA ILE A 188 8.66 -0.52 -9.31
C ILE A 188 8.56 0.93 -8.82
N ASP A 189 7.39 1.56 -9.02
CA ASP A 189 6.97 2.73 -8.24
C ASP A 189 5.93 2.26 -7.22
N VAL A 190 6.35 2.37 -5.98
CA VAL A 190 5.66 1.89 -4.79
C VAL A 190 4.38 2.70 -4.49
N ARG A 191 4.22 3.91 -5.07
CA ARG A 191 2.96 4.68 -5.04
C ARG A 191 1.95 4.08 -6.00
N LEU A 192 2.40 3.62 -7.17
CA LEU A 192 1.57 2.83 -8.09
C LEU A 192 1.22 1.48 -7.47
N VAL A 193 2.11 0.83 -6.72
CA VAL A 193 1.80 -0.42 -5.99
C VAL A 193 0.67 -0.18 -4.99
N ALA A 194 0.74 0.92 -4.24
CA ALA A 194 -0.32 1.30 -3.30
C ALA A 194 -1.67 1.56 -4.01
N ALA A 195 -1.65 2.26 -5.16
CA ALA A 195 -2.84 2.52 -5.96
C ALA A 195 -3.46 1.23 -6.54
N ALA A 196 -2.63 0.39 -7.16
CA ALA A 196 -3.05 -0.88 -7.74
C ALA A 196 -3.64 -1.82 -6.69
N ARG A 197 -2.98 -1.97 -5.53
CA ARG A 197 -3.49 -2.78 -4.40
C ARG A 197 -4.80 -2.25 -3.86
N ALA A 198 -4.90 -0.92 -3.67
CA ALA A 198 -6.14 -0.31 -3.20
C ALA A 198 -7.29 -0.59 -4.15
N HIS A 199 -7.05 -0.49 -5.46
CA HIS A 199 -8.05 -0.80 -6.48
C HIS A 199 -8.45 -2.28 -6.47
N SER A 200 -7.49 -3.20 -6.47
CA SER A 200 -7.80 -4.64 -6.36
C SER A 200 -8.61 -4.96 -5.10
N GLN A 201 -8.25 -4.35 -3.96
CA GLN A 201 -8.96 -4.54 -2.69
C GLN A 201 -10.36 -3.93 -2.72
N ASP A 202 -10.55 -2.81 -3.40
CA ASP A 202 -11.85 -2.17 -3.58
C ASP A 202 -12.80 -3.05 -4.42
N LEU A 203 -12.28 -3.65 -5.51
CA LEU A 203 -13.02 -4.66 -6.27
C LEU A 203 -13.41 -5.86 -5.40
N ALA A 204 -12.49 -6.35 -4.57
CA ALA A 204 -12.74 -7.46 -3.65
C ALA A 204 -13.76 -7.12 -2.54
N ASN A 205 -13.78 -5.89 -2.06
CA ASN A 205 -14.73 -5.41 -1.05
C ASN A 205 -16.14 -5.17 -1.61
N ASN A 206 -16.25 -5.03 -2.93
CA ASN A 206 -17.50 -4.78 -3.63
C ASN A 206 -17.77 -5.88 -4.68
N PRO A 207 -17.89 -7.16 -4.26
CA PRO A 207 -18.02 -8.31 -5.14
C PRO A 207 -19.42 -8.41 -5.75
N ASP A 208 -19.58 -9.31 -6.72
CA ASP A 208 -20.90 -9.77 -7.15
C ASP A 208 -21.67 -10.36 -5.97
N ARG A 209 -22.93 -9.95 -5.82
CA ARG A 209 -23.90 -10.46 -4.84
C ARG A 209 -25.15 -10.99 -5.55
N ALA A 210 -25.95 -11.79 -4.86
CA ALA A 210 -27.17 -12.35 -5.43
C ALA A 210 -28.11 -11.21 -5.90
N GLY A 211 -28.33 -11.11 -7.21
CA GLY A 211 -29.14 -10.06 -7.82
C GLY A 211 -28.48 -8.69 -7.95
N GLN A 212 -27.18 -8.56 -7.67
CA GLN A 212 -26.45 -7.29 -7.77
C GLN A 212 -25.04 -7.48 -8.32
N SER A 213 -24.72 -6.78 -9.41
CA SER A 213 -23.37 -6.75 -9.98
C SER A 213 -22.40 -5.98 -9.09
N GLY A 214 -21.24 -6.57 -8.85
CA GLY A 214 -20.10 -5.96 -8.17
C GLY A 214 -19.37 -4.96 -9.06
N LEU A 215 -18.38 -4.27 -8.49
CA LEU A 215 -17.61 -3.25 -9.20
C LEU A 215 -16.89 -3.79 -10.43
N TRP A 216 -16.43 -5.04 -10.38
CA TRP A 216 -15.66 -5.60 -11.48
C TRP A 216 -16.44 -5.66 -12.79
N ARG A 217 -17.78 -5.66 -12.76
CA ARG A 217 -18.62 -5.63 -13.97
C ARG A 217 -18.88 -4.22 -14.51
N GLN A 218 -18.55 -3.18 -13.76
CA GLN A 218 -18.69 -1.81 -14.23
C GLN A 218 -17.68 -1.55 -15.35
N VAL A 219 -18.17 -0.96 -16.44
CA VAL A 219 -17.41 -0.80 -17.68
C VAL A 219 -16.94 0.64 -17.83
N TRP A 220 -15.64 0.82 -18.00
CA TRP A 220 -15.03 2.08 -18.41
C TRP A 220 -14.32 1.89 -19.74
N ASN A 221 -14.63 2.72 -20.74
CA ASN A 221 -14.10 2.62 -22.10
C ASN A 221 -14.24 1.23 -22.75
N GLY A 222 -15.29 0.49 -22.40
CA GLY A 222 -15.51 -0.88 -22.91
C GLY A 222 -14.80 -1.97 -22.12
N PHE A 223 -14.02 -1.61 -21.09
CA PHE A 223 -13.27 -2.54 -20.25
C PHE A 223 -13.87 -2.64 -18.84
N PRO A 224 -14.22 -3.84 -18.36
CA PRO A 224 -14.67 -4.07 -16.99
C PRO A 224 -13.51 -3.93 -15.99
N GLY A 225 -13.83 -3.70 -14.72
CA GLY A 225 -12.86 -3.80 -13.61
C GLY A 225 -12.00 -2.55 -13.39
N HIS A 226 -12.19 -1.48 -14.16
CA HIS A 226 -11.37 -0.26 -14.07
C HIS A 226 -11.97 0.84 -13.17
N VAL A 227 -13.23 0.69 -12.75
CA VAL A 227 -13.96 1.70 -11.97
C VAL A 227 -13.91 1.38 -10.48
N GLY A 228 -13.47 2.35 -9.66
CA GLY A 228 -13.51 2.26 -8.19
C GLY A 228 -14.88 2.62 -7.60
N SER A 229 -15.12 2.23 -6.35
CA SER A 229 -16.34 2.54 -5.58
C SER A 229 -16.54 4.04 -5.36
N ASP A 230 -15.46 4.82 -5.37
CA ASP A 230 -15.49 6.29 -5.31
C ASP A 230 -15.76 6.94 -6.69
N GLY A 231 -15.97 6.13 -7.73
CA GLY A 231 -16.15 6.57 -9.11
C GLY A 231 -14.84 6.89 -9.84
N SER A 232 -13.68 6.64 -9.22
CA SER A 232 -12.38 6.87 -9.87
C SER A 232 -12.16 5.95 -11.05
N THR A 233 -11.52 6.50 -12.08
CA THR A 233 -11.01 5.79 -13.24
C THR A 233 -9.49 5.58 -13.10
N PRO A 234 -8.86 4.75 -13.95
CA PRO A 234 -7.42 4.52 -13.84
C PRO A 234 -6.59 5.81 -13.95
N PRO A 235 -6.85 6.74 -14.90
CA PRO A 235 -6.19 8.04 -14.91
C PRO A 235 -6.34 8.82 -13.60
N ASP A 236 -7.51 8.80 -12.96
CA ASP A 236 -7.72 9.51 -11.69
C ASP A 236 -6.88 8.92 -10.55
N ARG A 237 -6.69 7.59 -10.53
CA ARG A 237 -5.90 6.90 -9.50
C ARG A 237 -4.40 7.07 -9.73
N ILE A 238 -3.95 6.94 -10.97
CA ILE A 238 -2.53 7.08 -11.34
C ILE A 238 -2.10 8.54 -11.15
N GLU A 239 -2.85 9.52 -11.65
CA GLU A 239 -2.54 10.95 -11.47
C GLU A 239 -2.52 11.32 -9.97
N ARG A 240 -3.45 10.78 -9.17
CA ARG A 240 -3.47 10.99 -7.72
C ARG A 240 -2.26 10.38 -7.02
N ALA A 241 -1.74 9.25 -7.52
CA ALA A 241 -0.63 8.54 -6.92
C ALA A 241 0.73 9.15 -7.29
N VAL A 242 0.91 9.57 -8.53
CA VAL A 242 2.24 9.95 -9.05
C VAL A 242 2.28 11.29 -9.80
N GLY A 243 1.14 11.96 -9.99
CA GLY A 243 1.06 13.25 -10.70
C GLY A 243 1.50 13.17 -12.16
N SER A 244 1.28 12.02 -12.79
CA SER A 244 1.66 11.75 -14.18
C SER A 244 0.64 10.83 -14.85
N PRO A 245 0.46 10.94 -16.18
CA PRO A 245 -0.40 10.03 -16.91
C PRO A 245 0.18 8.61 -16.92
N GLY A 246 -0.69 7.67 -17.24
CA GLY A 246 -0.32 6.27 -17.27
C GLY A 246 -1.43 5.36 -17.77
N GLY A 247 -1.17 4.06 -17.71
CA GLY A 247 -2.11 3.02 -18.15
C GLY A 247 -2.32 1.97 -17.07
N GLU A 248 -3.46 1.30 -17.12
CA GLU A 248 -3.80 0.21 -16.19
C GLU A 248 -4.18 -1.05 -16.97
N ASN A 249 -3.72 -2.20 -16.51
CA ASN A 249 -4.26 -3.50 -16.88
C ASN A 249 -4.96 -4.11 -15.66
N VAL A 250 -6.14 -4.67 -15.87
CA VAL A 250 -6.88 -5.41 -14.83
C VAL A 250 -7.14 -6.83 -15.33
N TYR A 251 -6.98 -7.80 -14.44
CA TYR A 251 -7.42 -9.17 -14.66
C TYR A 251 -8.27 -9.62 -13.47
N VAL A 252 -9.41 -10.24 -13.78
CA VAL A 252 -10.33 -10.81 -12.77
C VAL A 252 -10.53 -12.29 -13.09
N GLY A 253 -10.12 -13.13 -12.16
CA GLY A 253 -10.33 -14.58 -12.21
C GLY A 253 -11.17 -15.04 -11.03
N TRP A 254 -11.74 -16.24 -11.11
CA TRP A 254 -12.48 -16.83 -9.99
C TRP A 254 -12.38 -18.34 -10.00
N PHE A 255 -12.62 -18.95 -8.84
CA PHE A 255 -12.68 -20.39 -8.69
C PHE A 255 -13.77 -20.84 -7.70
N SER A 256 -14.18 -22.11 -7.78
CA SER A 256 -14.99 -22.79 -6.77
C SER A 256 -14.39 -24.14 -6.40
N GLY A 257 -14.58 -24.57 -5.15
CA GLY A 257 -14.14 -25.88 -4.67
C GLY A 257 -12.63 -26.04 -4.63
N ASN A 258 -12.13 -27.26 -4.85
CA ASN A 258 -10.71 -27.62 -4.69
C ASN A 258 -9.92 -27.52 -6.01
N VAL A 259 -10.13 -26.46 -6.78
CA VAL A 259 -9.31 -26.19 -7.98
C VAL A 259 -8.21 -25.17 -7.67
N THR A 260 -7.16 -25.16 -8.47
CA THR A 260 -6.05 -24.21 -8.31
C THR A 260 -6.56 -22.77 -8.51
N PRO A 261 -6.31 -21.84 -7.58
CA PRO A 261 -6.67 -20.44 -7.75
C PRO A 261 -5.92 -19.78 -8.92
N PRO A 262 -6.48 -18.72 -9.52
CA PRO A 262 -5.76 -17.91 -10.50
C PRO A 262 -4.40 -17.43 -9.98
N SER A 263 -3.36 -17.59 -10.80
CA SER A 263 -1.99 -17.20 -10.47
C SER A 263 -1.51 -15.96 -11.25
N PRO A 264 -0.40 -15.33 -10.86
CA PRO A 264 0.27 -14.30 -11.68
C PRO A 264 0.55 -14.72 -13.12
N GLN A 265 0.89 -15.99 -13.34
CA GLN A 265 1.13 -16.50 -14.70
C GLN A 265 -0.16 -16.49 -15.52
N ASP A 266 -1.30 -16.83 -14.90
CA ASP A 266 -2.60 -16.80 -15.59
C ASP A 266 -3.01 -15.37 -15.94
N ALA A 267 -2.79 -14.42 -15.02
CA ALA A 267 -3.01 -13.00 -15.26
C ALA A 267 -2.16 -12.48 -16.44
N LEU A 268 -0.85 -12.78 -16.45
CA LEU A 268 0.02 -12.39 -17.57
C LEU A 268 -0.43 -13.04 -18.88
N ASN A 269 -0.70 -14.35 -18.87
CA ASN A 269 -1.12 -15.08 -20.08
C ASN A 269 -2.39 -14.45 -20.68
N TRP A 270 -3.32 -14.07 -19.82
CA TRP A 270 -4.55 -13.40 -20.25
C TRP A 270 -4.26 -12.00 -20.81
N TRP A 271 -3.49 -11.16 -20.12
CA TRP A 271 -3.12 -9.84 -20.62
C TRP A 271 -2.35 -9.89 -21.95
N VAL A 272 -1.44 -10.83 -22.12
CA VAL A 272 -0.70 -11.01 -23.38
C VAL A 272 -1.59 -11.56 -24.49
N GLY A 273 -2.63 -12.32 -24.15
CA GLY A 273 -3.65 -12.79 -25.09
C GLY A 273 -4.57 -11.68 -25.61
N GLU A 274 -4.78 -10.63 -24.82
CA GLU A 274 -5.64 -9.50 -25.16
C GLU A 274 -4.87 -8.34 -25.81
N PRO A 275 -5.21 -7.93 -27.06
CA PRO A 275 -4.42 -6.93 -27.79
C PRO A 275 -4.19 -5.61 -27.05
N SER A 276 -5.22 -5.08 -26.37
CA SER A 276 -5.12 -3.81 -25.66
C SER A 276 -4.22 -3.90 -24.42
N HIS A 277 -4.34 -4.97 -23.63
CA HIS A 277 -3.52 -5.18 -22.43
C HIS A 277 -2.05 -5.45 -22.81
N LYS A 278 -1.83 -6.25 -23.86
CA LYS A 278 -0.48 -6.47 -24.41
C LYS A 278 0.14 -5.18 -24.91
N ALA A 279 -0.61 -4.34 -25.62
CA ALA A 279 -0.12 -3.05 -26.09
C ALA A 279 0.28 -2.13 -24.93
N ASN A 280 -0.46 -2.14 -23.83
CA ASN A 280 -0.10 -1.39 -22.62
C ASN A 280 1.20 -1.92 -21.98
N ILE A 281 1.36 -3.24 -21.81
CA ILE A 281 2.60 -3.86 -21.30
C ILE A 281 3.81 -3.51 -22.16
N LEU A 282 3.63 -3.46 -23.48
CA LEU A 282 4.68 -3.18 -24.46
C LEU A 282 4.81 -1.70 -24.81
N ASN A 283 4.16 -0.80 -24.07
CA ASN A 283 4.30 0.62 -24.33
C ASN A 283 5.73 1.09 -23.96
N PRO A 284 6.49 1.66 -24.90
CA PRO A 284 7.85 2.12 -24.66
C PRO A 284 7.94 3.43 -23.86
N SER A 285 6.83 4.15 -23.60
CA SER A 285 6.85 5.32 -22.70
C SER A 285 6.94 4.93 -21.23
N HIS A 286 6.40 3.77 -20.85
CA HIS A 286 6.38 3.31 -19.45
C HIS A 286 7.79 3.13 -18.90
N ARG A 287 8.03 3.72 -17.72
CA ARG A 287 9.29 3.55 -16.97
C ARG A 287 9.09 2.94 -15.60
N HIS A 288 7.93 3.17 -14.99
CA HIS A 288 7.62 2.58 -13.70
C HIS A 288 6.26 1.90 -13.71
N THR A 289 6.08 0.95 -12.81
CA THR A 289 4.85 0.18 -12.66
C THR A 289 4.56 -0.09 -11.19
N GLY A 290 3.30 -0.33 -10.88
CA GLY A 290 2.85 -0.86 -9.61
C GLY A 290 1.89 -2.01 -9.80
N LEU A 291 1.95 -2.99 -8.93
CA LEU A 291 1.13 -4.20 -9.00
C LEU A 291 0.35 -4.36 -7.71
N GLY A 292 -0.90 -4.78 -7.84
CA GLY A 292 -1.78 -5.07 -6.73
C GLY A 292 -2.53 -6.37 -6.96
N ILE A 293 -2.60 -7.19 -5.91
CA ILE A 293 -3.39 -8.41 -5.91
C ILE A 293 -4.28 -8.42 -4.67
N ALA A 294 -5.57 -8.68 -4.89
CA ALA A 294 -6.51 -8.95 -3.81
C ALA A 294 -7.43 -10.11 -4.20
N TYR A 295 -8.05 -10.72 -3.20
CA TYR A 295 -9.05 -11.75 -3.40
C TYR A 295 -10.18 -11.59 -2.39
N GLY A 296 -11.36 -12.05 -2.78
CA GLY A 296 -12.56 -11.88 -1.97
C GLY A 296 -13.67 -12.84 -2.39
N ASP A 297 -14.58 -13.07 -1.46
CA ASP A 297 -15.76 -13.89 -1.69
C ASP A 297 -16.78 -13.13 -2.56
N GLY A 298 -17.40 -13.83 -3.50
CA GLY A 298 -18.51 -13.31 -4.31
C GLY A 298 -19.42 -14.44 -4.77
N VAL A 299 -20.44 -14.10 -5.55
CA VAL A 299 -21.33 -15.12 -6.14
C VAL A 299 -21.30 -15.06 -7.66
N SER A 300 -21.50 -16.20 -8.30
CA SER A 300 -21.79 -16.28 -9.72
C SER A 300 -23.22 -15.79 -10.03
N PRO A 301 -23.58 -15.54 -11.30
CA PRO A 301 -24.96 -15.18 -11.69
C PRO A 301 -26.02 -16.21 -11.27
N ASP A 302 -25.63 -17.49 -11.18
CA ASP A 302 -26.44 -18.63 -10.73
C ASP A 302 -26.39 -18.85 -9.20
N GLY A 303 -25.74 -17.94 -8.45
CA GLY A 303 -25.74 -17.92 -6.99
C GLY A 303 -24.75 -18.87 -6.33
N VAL A 304 -23.77 -19.38 -7.08
CA VAL A 304 -22.70 -20.24 -6.55
C VAL A 304 -21.68 -19.36 -5.85
N GLN A 305 -21.28 -19.75 -4.64
CA GLN A 305 -20.20 -19.08 -3.92
C GLN A 305 -18.87 -19.30 -4.64
N LEU A 306 -18.17 -18.20 -4.94
CA LEU A 306 -16.87 -18.17 -5.60
C LEU A 306 -15.88 -17.36 -4.78
N THR A 307 -14.60 -17.66 -4.96
CA THR A 307 -13.51 -16.75 -4.56
C THR A 307 -12.97 -16.10 -5.82
N TYR A 308 -13.06 -14.77 -5.87
CA TYR A 308 -12.54 -13.93 -6.94
C TYR A 308 -11.13 -13.45 -6.61
N PHE A 309 -10.31 -13.30 -7.64
CA PHE A 309 -8.95 -12.76 -7.60
C PHE A 309 -8.90 -11.57 -8.55
N TYR A 310 -8.35 -10.48 -8.07
CA TYR A 310 -8.25 -9.21 -8.76
C TYR A 310 -6.78 -8.84 -8.84
N PHE A 311 -6.29 -8.68 -10.06
CA PHE A 311 -4.92 -8.29 -10.36
C PHE A 311 -5.00 -6.95 -11.07
N THR A 312 -4.31 -5.95 -10.53
CA THR A 312 -4.19 -4.62 -11.13
C THR A 312 -2.72 -4.34 -11.40
N GLN A 313 -2.41 -3.84 -12.59
CA GLN A 313 -1.10 -3.32 -12.94
C GLN A 313 -1.24 -1.89 -13.44
N ASP A 314 -0.70 -0.95 -12.68
CA ASP A 314 -0.59 0.45 -13.08
C ASP A 314 0.79 0.72 -13.67
N PHE A 315 0.85 1.61 -14.64
CA PHE A 315 2.07 2.13 -15.23
C PHE A 315 2.06 3.65 -15.17
N MET A 316 3.24 4.26 -15.11
CA MET A 316 3.39 5.69 -15.42
C MET A 316 4.34 5.90 -16.59
N ASP A 317 3.96 6.87 -17.42
CA ASP A 317 4.77 7.36 -18.52
C ASP A 317 5.97 8.17 -17.99
N ALA A 318 7.02 8.27 -18.81
CA ALA A 318 8.21 9.10 -18.56
C ALA A 318 8.04 10.54 -19.05
#